data_AF-A0A6P7TPP0-F1
#
_entry.id   AF-A0A6P7TPP0-F1
#
_cell.length_a   1.000
_cell.length_b   1.000
_cell.length_c   1.000
_cell.angle_alpha   90.00
_cell.angle_beta   90.00
_cell.angle_gamma   90.00
#
_symmetry.space_group_name_H-M   'P 1'
#
loop_
_entity.id
_entity.type
_entity.pdbx_description
1 polymer ?
#
loop_
_entity_poly.entity_id
_entity_poly.type
_entity_poly.pdbx_seq_one_letter_code
_entity_poly.pdbx_strand_id
1 'polypeptide(L)'
;MAAVIFYVPNIIGYVRLLLLFVAFLWYQNPFWFLLVYSFSAILDGIDGYMARKLNQVSEFGSLYLYLISVVEWLTLVCTHCRGPNWKALKKKHPWIIERVMDKGFKTPAGVFTIAGLHVFPILLYAQKQKLLRTILGMSLSQEMVLIMFFMSGRLLCLIVEFYFIYQHVEQLCRGKPYTGSKQTH
;
A
#
# COMPACT_ATOMS: atom_id res chain seq x y z
N MET A 1 30.09 -9.91 11.49
CA MET A 1 28.89 -9.53 10.70
C MET A 1 28.34 -8.27 11.34
N ALA A 2 28.31 -7.13 10.64
CA ALA A 2 27.68 -5.93 11.18
C ALA A 2 26.17 -6.21 11.35
N ALA A 3 25.59 -5.84 12.50
CA ALA A 3 24.17 -5.99 12.71
C ALA A 3 23.41 -5.20 11.63
N VAL A 4 22.38 -5.80 11.04
CA VAL A 4 21.58 -5.22 9.94
C VAL A 4 21.11 -3.80 10.24
N ILE A 5 20.92 -3.46 11.51
CA ILE A 5 20.55 -2.15 12.05
C ILE A 5 21.54 -1.03 11.63
N PHE A 6 22.83 -1.34 11.47
CA PHE A 6 23.88 -0.39 11.12
C PHE A 6 24.17 -0.31 9.61
N TYR A 7 23.33 -0.92 8.78
CA TYR A 7 23.48 -0.79 7.32
C TYR A 7 23.23 0.66 6.90
N VAL A 8 24.02 1.14 5.94
CA VAL A 8 23.94 2.53 5.47
C VAL A 8 22.52 2.90 5.01
N PRO A 9 21.79 2.06 4.27
CA PRO A 9 20.38 2.31 3.93
C PRO A 9 19.46 2.42 5.16
N ASN A 10 19.67 1.60 6.19
CA ASN A 10 18.84 1.63 7.40
C ASN A 10 19.08 2.88 8.24
N ILE A 11 20.33 3.34 8.32
CA ILE A 11 20.67 4.62 8.97
C ILE A 11 19.99 5.78 8.25
N ILE A 12 20.03 5.80 6.91
CA ILE A 12 19.30 6.80 6.11
C ILE A 12 17.79 6.71 6.37
N GLY A 13 17.25 5.50 6.46
CA GLY A 13 15.85 5.26 6.82
C GLY A 13 15.47 5.80 8.20
N TYR A 14 16.33 5.70 9.22
CA TYR A 14 16.07 6.30 10.53
C TYR A 14 16.07 7.83 10.50
N VAL A 15 17.03 8.42 9.77
CA VAL A 15 17.07 9.88 9.55
C VAL A 15 15.79 10.34 8.84
N ARG A 16 15.32 9.59 7.84
CA ARG A 16 14.05 9.86 7.14
C ARG A 16 12.86 9.85 8.08
N LEU A 17 12.78 8.88 8.97
CA LEU A 17 11.68 8.75 9.94
C LEU A 17 11.67 9.94 10.93
N LEU A 18 12.85 10.41 11.34
CA LEU A 18 13.01 11.62 12.14
C LEU A 18 12.60 12.88 11.35
N LEU A 19 12.99 13.00 10.09
CA LEU A 19 12.61 14.12 9.23
C LEU A 19 11.09 14.17 8.99
N LEU A 20 10.44 13.03 8.79
CA LEU A 20 8.98 12.95 8.70
C LEU A 20 8.30 13.41 9.98
N PHE A 21 8.85 13.04 11.15
CA PHE A 21 8.35 13.51 12.43
C PHE A 21 8.51 15.04 12.58
N VAL A 22 9.66 15.59 12.19
CA VAL A 22 9.89 17.05 12.19
C VAL A 22 8.97 17.77 11.20
N ALA A 23 8.75 17.21 10.01
CA ALA A 23 7.80 17.74 9.04
C ALA A 23 6.38 17.78 9.64
N PHE A 24 5.97 16.73 10.36
CA PHE A 24 4.68 16.69 11.04
C PHE A 24 4.54 17.79 12.11
N LEU A 25 5.59 18.09 12.88
CA LEU A 25 5.57 19.20 13.85
C LEU A 25 5.37 20.57 13.18
N TRP A 26 5.77 20.69 11.91
CA TRP A 26 5.64 21.92 11.12
C TRP A 26 4.48 21.89 10.12
N TYR A 27 3.49 21.00 10.28
CA TYR A 27 2.37 20.87 9.35
C TYR A 27 1.58 22.18 9.14
N GLN A 28 1.59 23.08 10.13
CA GLN A 28 0.89 24.38 10.06
C GLN A 28 1.67 25.44 9.25
N ASN A 29 2.96 25.23 8.98
CA ASN A 29 3.79 26.15 8.21
C ASN A 29 4.17 25.51 6.86
N PRO A 30 3.49 25.87 5.75
CA PRO A 30 3.63 25.19 4.47
C PRO A 30 5.06 25.20 3.92
N PHE A 31 5.82 26.27 4.13
CA PHE A 31 7.18 26.40 3.61
C PHE A 31 8.14 25.39 4.25
N TRP A 32 8.16 25.33 5.59
CA TRP A 32 9.03 24.42 6.32
C TRP A 32 8.59 22.95 6.19
N PHE A 33 7.29 22.70 6.18
CA PHE A 33 6.74 21.37 5.89
C PHE A 33 7.25 20.85 4.54
N LEU A 34 7.10 21.65 3.48
CA LEU A 34 7.43 21.23 2.13
C LEU A 34 8.94 21.04 1.96
N LEU A 35 9.76 21.91 2.54
CA LEU A 35 11.23 21.79 2.52
C LEU A 35 11.70 20.49 3.19
N VAL A 36 11.25 20.22 4.43
CA VAL A 36 11.68 19.03 5.19
C VAL A 36 11.12 17.74 4.57
N TYR A 37 9.87 17.77 4.12
CA TYR A 37 9.26 16.63 3.44
C TYR A 37 9.96 16.32 2.11
N SER A 38 10.26 17.33 1.30
CA SER A 38 11.03 17.15 0.06
C SER A 38 12.42 16.58 0.31
N PHE A 39 13.10 17.05 1.36
CA PHE A 39 14.41 16.50 1.74
C PHE A 39 14.31 15.03 2.19
N SER A 40 13.28 14.69 2.98
CA SER A 40 12.97 13.31 3.36
C SER A 40 12.68 12.42 2.14
N ALA A 41 11.96 12.93 1.13
CA ALA A 41 11.65 12.20 -0.10
C ALA A 41 12.90 11.94 -0.97
N ILE A 42 13.83 12.89 -1.03
CA ILE A 42 15.10 12.71 -1.74
C ILE A 42 15.95 11.60 -1.07
N LEU A 43 15.96 11.56 0.27
CA LEU A 43 16.70 10.55 1.03
C LEU A 43 16.19 9.12 0.80
N ASP A 44 14.89 8.93 0.54
CA ASP A 44 14.30 7.63 0.13
C ASP A 44 14.90 7.13 -1.19
N GLY A 45 15.13 8.02 -2.16
CA GLY A 45 15.83 7.66 -3.40
C GLY A 45 17.30 7.27 -3.16
N ILE A 46 17.96 7.97 -2.23
CA ILE A 46 19.39 7.76 -1.91
C ILE A 46 19.59 6.46 -1.12
N ASP A 47 18.71 6.10 -0.18
CA ASP A 47 18.83 4.85 0.58
C ASP A 47 18.74 3.63 -0.33
N GLY A 48 17.81 3.63 -1.30
CA GLY A 48 17.67 2.57 -2.28
C GLY A 48 18.85 2.49 -3.25
N TYR A 49 19.43 3.63 -3.64
CA TYR A 49 20.64 3.67 -4.46
C TYR A 49 21.86 3.12 -3.70
N MET A 50 22.03 3.51 -2.43
CA MET A 50 23.10 3.00 -1.56
C MET A 50 22.94 1.52 -1.26
N ALA A 51 21.72 1.02 -1.08
CA ALA A 51 21.45 -0.40 -0.86
C ALA A 51 21.95 -1.26 -2.03
N ARG A 52 21.69 -0.81 -3.26
CA ARG A 52 22.15 -1.47 -4.49
C ARG A 52 23.66 -1.37 -4.67
N LYS A 53 24.26 -0.20 -4.43
CA LYS A 53 25.71 0.02 -4.57
C LYS A 53 26.53 -0.79 -3.55
N LEU A 54 26.00 -0.99 -2.35
CA LEU A 54 26.69 -1.67 -1.25
C LEU A 54 26.35 -3.17 -1.15
N ASN A 55 25.56 -3.72 -2.09
CA ASN A 55 24.99 -5.08 -1.99
C ASN A 55 24.28 -5.34 -0.64
N GLN A 56 23.78 -4.28 0.01
CA GLN A 56 23.00 -4.33 1.26
C GLN A 56 21.50 -4.35 0.94
N VAL A 57 21.14 -4.94 -0.19
CA VAL A 57 19.75 -5.11 -0.60
C VAL A 57 19.16 -6.24 0.23
N SER A 58 18.15 -5.96 1.05
CA SER A 58 17.37 -7.05 1.63
C SER A 58 16.51 -7.68 0.53
N GLU A 59 16.34 -9.01 0.53
CA GLU A 59 15.34 -9.67 -0.34
C GLU A 59 13.93 -9.07 -0.16
N PHE A 60 13.68 -8.44 0.97
CA PHE A 60 12.42 -7.77 1.30
C PHE A 60 12.29 -6.39 0.61
N GLY A 61 13.31 -5.91 -0.11
CA GLY A 61 13.25 -4.75 -1.01
C GLY A 61 12.98 -5.14 -2.47
N SER A 62 12.35 -6.30 -2.69
CA SER A 62 12.06 -6.83 -4.02
C SER A 62 11.13 -5.91 -4.83
N LEU A 63 11.34 -5.86 -6.15
CA LEU A 63 10.51 -5.13 -7.14
C LEU A 63 9.00 -5.35 -6.91
N TYR A 64 8.60 -6.54 -6.48
CA TYR A 64 7.20 -6.86 -6.20
C TYR A 64 6.59 -5.99 -5.10
N LEU A 65 7.32 -5.74 -4.01
CA LEU A 65 6.83 -4.91 -2.91
C LEU A 65 6.74 -3.44 -3.34
N TYR A 66 7.70 -2.97 -4.14
CA TYR A 66 7.63 -1.64 -4.74
C TYR A 66 6.39 -1.48 -5.63
N LEU A 67 6.13 -2.44 -6.54
CA LEU A 67 4.95 -2.41 -7.42
C LEU A 67 3.65 -2.42 -6.62
N ILE A 68 3.57 -3.23 -5.57
CA ILE A 68 2.41 -3.31 -4.67
C ILE A 68 2.18 -1.95 -3.98
N SER A 69 3.23 -1.34 -3.41
CA SER A 69 3.12 -0.04 -2.76
C SER A 69 2.70 1.07 -3.73
N VAL A 70 3.20 1.06 -4.97
CA VAL A 70 2.78 2.03 -6.00
C VAL A 70 1.29 1.87 -6.32
N VAL A 71 0.78 0.65 -6.49
CA VAL A 71 -0.64 0.40 -6.76
C VAL A 71 -1.53 0.85 -5.60
N GLU A 72 -1.12 0.59 -4.36
CA GLU A 72 -1.83 1.01 -3.15
C GLU A 72 -1.92 2.54 -3.06
N TRP A 73 -0.80 3.23 -3.26
CA TRP A 73 -0.76 4.70 -3.26
C TRP A 73 -1.60 5.30 -4.39
N LEU A 74 -1.51 4.76 -5.61
CA LEU A 74 -2.32 5.22 -6.73
C LEU A 74 -3.82 5.03 -6.45
N THR A 75 -4.20 3.88 -5.88
CA THR A 75 -5.59 3.63 -5.53
C THR A 75 -6.08 4.58 -4.44
N LEU A 76 -5.26 4.86 -3.42
CA LEU A 76 -5.57 5.83 -2.38
C LEU A 76 -5.81 7.22 -2.98
N VAL A 77 -4.93 7.71 -3.84
CA VAL A 77 -5.09 9.01 -4.51
C VAL A 77 -6.36 9.01 -5.37
N CYS A 78 -6.55 7.99 -6.22
CA CYS A 78 -7.69 7.88 -7.12
C CYS A 78 -9.05 7.82 -6.38
N THR A 79 -9.08 7.16 -5.22
CA THR A 79 -10.29 7.06 -4.39
C THR A 79 -10.50 8.32 -3.56
N HIS A 80 -9.44 8.98 -3.08
CA HIS A 80 -9.55 10.25 -2.36
C HIS A 80 -10.11 11.37 -3.25
N CYS A 81 -9.68 11.45 -4.52
CA CYS A 81 -10.22 12.40 -5.51
C CYS A 81 -11.73 12.24 -5.76
N ARG A 82 -12.35 11.11 -5.40
CA ARG A 82 -13.81 10.89 -5.50
C ARG A 82 -14.62 11.54 -4.38
N GLY A 83 -13.94 12.05 -3.35
CA GLY A 83 -14.56 12.74 -2.21
C GLY A 83 -14.96 11.81 -1.05
N PRO A 84 -15.66 12.34 -0.03
CA PRO A 84 -15.85 11.66 1.26
C PRO A 84 -16.67 10.37 1.17
N ASN A 85 -17.55 10.26 0.17
CA ASN A 85 -18.42 9.10 -0.04
C ASN A 85 -17.87 8.12 -1.09
N TRP A 86 -16.54 8.03 -1.25
CA TRP A 86 -15.90 7.17 -2.26
C TRP A 86 -16.26 5.68 -2.15
N LYS A 87 -16.64 5.22 -0.95
CA LYS A 87 -17.08 3.84 -0.69
C LYS A 87 -18.47 3.54 -1.25
N ALA A 88 -19.29 4.55 -1.52
CA ALA A 88 -20.62 4.40 -2.07
C ALA A 88 -20.56 4.39 -3.60
N LEU A 89 -20.90 3.26 -4.20
CA LEU A 89 -21.00 3.12 -5.65
C LEU A 89 -22.25 3.85 -6.17
N LYS A 90 -22.04 4.95 -6.91
CA LYS A 90 -23.12 5.80 -7.44
C LYS A 90 -23.62 5.38 -8.83
N LYS A 91 -22.85 4.56 -9.55
CA LYS A 91 -23.17 4.07 -10.91
C LYS A 91 -23.10 2.55 -10.92
N LYS A 92 -23.65 1.92 -11.97
CA LYS A 92 -23.52 0.48 -12.16
C LYS A 92 -22.06 0.14 -12.48
N HIS A 93 -21.49 -0.82 -11.77
CA HIS A 93 -20.11 -1.28 -11.92
C HIS A 93 -20.10 -2.78 -12.26
N PRO A 94 -18.96 -3.37 -12.64
CA PRO A 94 -18.85 -4.82 -12.78
C PRO A 94 -19.24 -5.51 -11.48
N TRP A 95 -19.91 -6.66 -11.60
CA TRP A 95 -20.48 -7.41 -10.46
C TRP A 95 -19.47 -7.71 -9.35
N ILE A 96 -18.20 -7.93 -9.70
CA ILE A 96 -17.10 -8.18 -8.76
C ILE A 96 -16.89 -6.97 -7.84
N ILE A 97 -16.83 -5.77 -8.43
CA ILE A 97 -16.62 -4.51 -7.73
C ILE A 97 -17.81 -4.21 -6.82
N GLU A 98 -19.03 -4.40 -7.34
CA GLU A 98 -20.26 -4.21 -6.56
C GLU A 98 -20.28 -5.12 -5.33
N ARG A 99 -19.96 -6.40 -5.50
CA ARG A 99 -19.97 -7.38 -4.41
C ARG A 99 -18.91 -7.11 -3.33
N VAL A 100 -17.72 -6.64 -3.72
CA VAL A 100 -16.63 -6.30 -2.80
C VAL A 100 -16.90 -4.99 -2.06
N MET A 101 -17.37 -3.97 -2.76
CA MET A 101 -17.60 -2.62 -2.21
C MET A 101 -18.93 -2.49 -1.46
N ASP A 102 -19.84 -3.46 -1.60
CA ASP A 102 -21.18 -3.40 -0.99
C ASP A 102 -21.11 -3.14 0.52
N LYS A 103 -22.03 -2.30 1.01
CA LYS A 103 -22.08 -1.79 2.38
C LYS A 103 -20.74 -1.21 2.88
N GLY A 104 -19.90 -0.72 1.97
CA GLY A 104 -18.58 -0.19 2.29
C GLY A 104 -17.61 -1.28 2.78
N PHE A 105 -17.53 -2.39 2.04
CA PHE A 105 -16.69 -3.57 2.32
C PHE A 105 -17.13 -4.44 3.50
N LYS A 106 -18.34 -4.24 4.03
CA LYS A 106 -18.85 -5.01 5.19
C LYS A 106 -19.45 -6.37 4.79
N THR A 107 -19.43 -6.73 3.52
CA THR A 107 -19.84 -8.06 3.04
C THR A 107 -18.74 -9.10 3.25
N PRO A 108 -19.05 -10.40 3.24
CA PRO A 108 -18.01 -11.44 3.29
C PRO A 108 -16.92 -11.28 2.22
N ALA A 109 -17.30 -10.87 1.01
CA ALA A 109 -16.35 -10.61 -0.08
C ALA A 109 -15.47 -9.38 0.21
N GLY A 110 -16.04 -8.30 0.74
CA GLY A 110 -15.30 -7.11 1.15
C GLY A 110 -14.31 -7.39 2.28
N VAL A 111 -14.78 -8.04 3.34
CA VAL A 111 -13.94 -8.44 4.50
C VAL A 111 -12.83 -9.38 4.04
N PHE A 112 -13.12 -10.36 3.18
CA PHE A 112 -12.13 -11.26 2.63
C PHE A 112 -11.07 -10.53 1.80
N THR A 113 -11.48 -9.54 0.99
CA THR A 113 -10.56 -8.71 0.19
C THR A 113 -9.62 -7.89 1.08
N ILE A 114 -10.15 -7.26 2.13
CA ILE A 114 -9.36 -6.48 3.11
C ILE A 114 -8.43 -7.39 3.90
N ALA A 115 -8.91 -8.57 4.31
CA ALA A 115 -8.10 -9.55 5.00
C ALA A 115 -6.96 -10.06 4.11
N GLY A 116 -7.23 -10.31 2.82
CA GLY A 116 -6.19 -10.62 1.82
C GLY A 116 -5.15 -9.52 1.68
N LEU A 117 -5.54 -8.24 1.72
CA LEU A 117 -4.61 -7.11 1.67
C LEU A 117 -3.64 -7.08 2.87
N HIS A 118 -4.15 -7.23 4.09
CA HIS A 118 -3.34 -7.04 5.31
C HIS A 118 -2.72 -8.33 5.86
N VAL A 119 -3.44 -9.45 5.82
CA VAL A 119 -3.00 -10.71 6.45
C VAL A 119 -1.99 -11.44 5.57
N PHE A 120 -2.11 -11.33 4.24
CA PHE A 120 -1.22 -12.05 3.32
C PHE A 120 0.27 -11.69 3.49
N PRO A 121 0.69 -10.40 3.52
CA PRO A 121 2.10 -10.05 3.73
C PRO A 121 2.63 -10.53 5.09
N ILE A 122 1.79 -10.47 6.12
CA ILE A 122 2.13 -10.94 7.47
C ILE A 122 2.35 -12.46 7.46
N LEU A 123 1.50 -13.22 6.76
CA LEU A 123 1.64 -14.67 6.63
C LEU A 123 2.91 -15.07 5.87
N LEU A 124 3.24 -14.36 4.77
CA LEU A 124 4.49 -14.60 4.04
C LEU A 124 5.71 -14.35 4.93
N TYR A 125 5.68 -13.27 5.71
CA TYR A 125 6.75 -12.97 6.67
C TYR A 125 6.84 -14.05 7.77
N ALA A 126 5.70 -14.46 8.32
CA ALA A 126 5.63 -15.49 9.36
C ALA A 126 6.11 -16.86 8.84
N GLN A 127 5.82 -17.21 7.58
CA GLN A 127 6.34 -18.39 6.92
C GLN A 127 7.86 -18.32 6.75
N LYS A 128 8.39 -17.16 6.29
CA LYS A 128 9.84 -16.94 6.11
C LYS A 128 10.60 -17.13 7.43
N GLN A 129 10.04 -16.65 8.54
CA GLN A 129 10.62 -16.77 9.88
C GLN A 129 10.30 -18.11 10.56
N LYS A 130 9.57 -19.02 9.90
CA LYS A 130 9.07 -20.29 10.45
C LYS A 130 8.18 -20.14 11.71
N LEU A 131 7.63 -18.94 11.95
CA LEU A 131 6.81 -18.63 13.13
C LEU A 131 5.51 -19.43 13.17
N LEU A 132 4.88 -19.66 12.01
CA LEU A 132 3.64 -20.47 11.92
C LEU A 132 3.87 -21.91 12.38
N ARG A 133 5.05 -22.47 12.05
CA ARG A 133 5.48 -23.78 12.51
C ARG A 133 5.86 -23.80 13.99
N THR A 134 6.66 -22.83 14.42
CA THR A 134 7.21 -22.83 15.78
C THR A 134 6.17 -22.47 16.84
N ILE A 135 5.24 -21.55 16.54
CA ILE A 135 4.26 -21.05 17.52
C ILE A 135 2.94 -21.81 17.41
N LEU A 136 2.43 -21.99 16.19
CA LEU A 136 1.11 -22.60 15.95
C LEU A 136 1.20 -24.11 15.64
N GLY A 137 2.40 -24.68 15.53
CA GLY A 137 2.58 -26.11 15.24
C GLY A 137 2.06 -26.53 13.87
N MET A 138 1.84 -25.58 12.95
CA MET A 138 1.23 -25.87 11.64
C MET A 138 2.14 -26.72 10.76
N SER A 139 1.55 -27.62 9.97
CA SER A 139 2.27 -28.38 8.95
C SER A 139 2.51 -27.55 7.68
N LEU A 140 3.49 -27.97 6.86
CA LEU A 140 3.79 -27.37 5.54
C LEU A 140 2.53 -27.17 4.68
N SER A 141 1.69 -28.20 4.62
CA SER A 141 0.48 -28.18 3.79
C SER A 141 -0.55 -27.17 4.32
N GLN A 142 -0.69 -27.06 5.64
CA GLN A 142 -1.60 -26.09 6.25
C GLN A 142 -1.14 -24.65 6.00
N GLU A 143 0.18 -24.38 6.09
CA GLU A 143 0.74 -23.07 5.72
C GLU A 143 0.45 -22.72 4.26
N MET A 144 0.68 -23.66 3.33
CA MET A 144 0.46 -23.43 1.90
C MET A 144 -1.02 -23.16 1.58
N VAL A 145 -1.94 -23.92 2.19
CA VAL A 145 -3.39 -23.68 2.01
C VAL A 145 -3.77 -22.29 2.52
N LEU A 146 -3.26 -21.89 3.69
CA LEU A 146 -3.54 -20.57 4.26
C LEU A 146 -3.00 -19.44 3.37
N ILE A 147 -1.77 -19.59 2.85
CA ILE A 147 -1.15 -18.64 1.94
C ILE A 147 -1.95 -18.53 0.64
N MET A 148 -2.34 -19.65 0.03
CA MET A 148 -3.13 -19.66 -1.21
C MET A 148 -4.50 -19.00 -1.01
N PHE A 149 -5.14 -19.24 0.15
CA PHE A 149 -6.40 -18.62 0.51
C PHE A 149 -6.28 -17.09 0.58
N PHE A 150 -5.34 -16.55 1.36
CA PHE A 150 -5.16 -15.10 1.48
C PHE A 150 -4.56 -14.46 0.22
N MET A 151 -3.76 -15.20 -0.56
CA MET A 151 -3.29 -14.76 -1.88
C MET A 151 -4.46 -14.49 -2.82
N SER A 152 -5.47 -15.36 -2.85
CA SER A 152 -6.66 -15.12 -3.68
C SER A 152 -7.44 -13.86 -3.27
N GLY A 153 -7.48 -13.56 -1.96
CA GLY A 153 -8.00 -12.28 -1.45
C GLY A 153 -7.18 -11.07 -1.90
N ARG A 154 -5.84 -11.16 -1.90
CA ARG A 154 -4.96 -10.09 -2.40
C ARG A 154 -5.13 -9.86 -3.90
N LEU A 155 -5.29 -10.93 -4.69
CA LEU A 155 -5.55 -10.85 -6.12
C LEU A 155 -6.89 -10.18 -6.41
N LEU A 156 -7.94 -10.52 -5.64
CA LEU A 156 -9.23 -9.83 -5.73
C LEU A 156 -9.10 -8.34 -5.40
N CYS A 157 -8.29 -7.99 -4.40
CA CYS A 157 -7.99 -6.60 -4.06
C CYS A 157 -7.31 -5.86 -5.21
N LEU A 158 -6.29 -6.46 -5.85
CA LEU A 158 -5.60 -5.88 -7.01
C LEU A 158 -6.57 -5.61 -8.17
N ILE A 159 -7.52 -6.50 -8.44
CA ILE A 159 -8.55 -6.30 -9.48
C ILE A 159 -9.37 -5.03 -9.18
N VAL A 160 -9.74 -4.84 -7.92
CA VAL A 160 -10.51 -3.66 -7.47
C VAL A 160 -9.67 -2.38 -7.56
N GLU A 161 -8.42 -2.43 -7.11
CA GLU A 161 -7.44 -1.34 -7.19
C GLU A 161 -7.24 -0.86 -8.64
N PHE A 162 -6.89 -1.78 -9.54
CA PHE A 162 -6.71 -1.47 -10.96
C PHE A 162 -7.98 -0.91 -11.61
N TYR A 163 -9.15 -1.40 -11.22
CA TYR A 163 -10.40 -0.85 -11.73
C TYR A 163 -10.58 0.62 -11.36
N PHE A 164 -10.31 1.00 -10.11
CA PHE A 164 -10.45 2.40 -9.68
C PHE A 164 -9.39 3.32 -10.29
N ILE A 165 -8.16 2.81 -10.45
CA ILE A 165 -7.09 3.52 -11.18
C ILE A 165 -7.51 3.74 -12.64
N TYR A 166 -7.95 2.70 -13.33
CA TYR A 166 -8.44 2.79 -14.72
C TYR A 166 -9.57 3.82 -14.85
N GLN A 167 -10.56 3.77 -13.95
CA GLN A 167 -11.66 4.75 -13.99
C GLN A 167 -11.18 6.19 -13.78
N HIS A 168 -10.19 6.41 -12.92
CA HIS A 168 -9.62 7.74 -12.70
C HIS A 168 -8.89 8.23 -13.96
N VAL A 169 -8.04 7.39 -14.56
CA VAL A 169 -7.34 7.70 -15.81
C VAL A 169 -8.31 7.99 -16.95
N GLU A 170 -9.35 7.16 -17.12
CA GLU A 170 -10.38 7.35 -18.15
C GLU A 170 -11.13 8.69 -17.97
N GLN A 171 -11.36 9.11 -16.73
CA GLN A 171 -11.98 10.40 -16.43
C GLN A 171 -11.08 11.59 -16.78
N LEU A 172 -9.78 11.50 -16.46
CA LEU A 172 -8.79 12.51 -16.84
C LEU A 172 -8.69 12.64 -18.36
N CYS A 173 -8.59 11.52 -19.09
CA CYS A 173 -8.54 11.53 -20.55
C CYS A 173 -9.80 12.11 -21.20
N ARG A 174 -10.96 11.98 -20.54
CA ARG A 174 -12.24 12.51 -21.04
C ARG A 174 -12.54 13.94 -20.60
N GLY A 175 -11.71 14.55 -19.73
CA GLY A 175 -11.91 15.91 -19.22
C GLY A 175 -13.22 16.10 -18.43
N LYS A 176 -13.81 15.03 -17.89
CA LYS A 176 -15.11 15.11 -17.17
C LYS A 176 -14.88 15.17 -15.66
N PRO A 177 -15.44 16.17 -14.94
CA PRO A 177 -15.33 16.22 -13.49
C PRO A 177 -16.06 15.06 -12.81
N TYR A 178 -15.61 14.71 -11.60
CA TYR A 178 -16.29 13.77 -10.73
C TYR A 178 -17.72 14.26 -10.45
N THR A 179 -18.72 13.54 -10.94
CA THR A 179 -20.13 13.83 -10.67
C THR A 179 -20.40 13.74 -9.16
N GLY A 180 -20.41 14.89 -8.49
CA GLY A 180 -20.56 15.03 -7.04
C GLY A 180 -19.66 16.06 -6.35
N SER A 181 -18.68 16.65 -7.03
CA SER A 181 -18.03 17.88 -6.54
C SER A 181 -18.92 19.07 -6.88
N LYS A 182 -19.66 19.59 -5.89
CA LYS A 182 -20.06 20.99 -5.98
C LYS A 182 -18.76 21.79 -6.01
N GLN A 183 -18.50 22.46 -7.11
CA GLN A 183 -17.52 23.55 -7.14
C GLN A 183 -18.03 24.62 -6.18
N THR A 184 -17.53 24.62 -4.95
CA THR A 184 -17.52 25.82 -4.13
C THR A 184 -16.39 26.66 -4.67
N HIS A 185 -16.77 27.64 -5.50
CA HIS A 185 -15.96 28.82 -5.82
C HIS A 185 -15.62 29.59 -4.54
#